data_AF-A0AAF0C1L1-F1
#
_entry.id   AF-A0AAF0C1L1-F1
#
_cell.length_a   1.000
_cell.length_b   1.000
_cell.length_c   1.000
_cell.angle_alpha   90.00
_cell.angle_beta   90.00
_cell.angle_gamma   90.00
#
_symmetry.space_group_name_H-M   'P 1'
#
loop_
_entity.id
_entity.type
_entity.pdbx_description
1 polymer ?
#
loop_
_entity_poly.entity_id
_entity_poly.type
_entity_poly.pdbx_seq_one_letter_code
_entity_poly.pdbx_strand_id
1 'polypeptide(L)' 'MTDLKQELAAVRAELKKHPLDDFKNDILELVSQHGASQQEVVIWLEVYKDISITQSTLSRRLSRWKAQQE' A
#
# COMPACT_ATOMS: atom_id res chain seq x y z
N MET A 1 -25.26 -22.56 7.86
CA MET A 1 -25.46 -21.12 7.61
C MET A 1 -24.29 -20.41 8.24
N THR A 2 -23.40 -19.84 7.44
CA THR A 2 -22.40 -18.90 7.93
C THR A 2 -23.12 -17.68 8.52
N ASP A 3 -22.67 -17.25 9.69
CA ASP A 3 -23.24 -16.09 10.38
C ASP A 3 -22.89 -14.84 9.55
N LEU A 4 -23.90 -14.15 9.01
CA LEU A 4 -23.76 -12.90 8.25
C LEU A 4 -22.86 -11.87 8.95
N LYS A 5 -22.83 -11.90 10.30
CA LYS A 5 -21.94 -11.06 11.10
C LYS A 5 -20.47 -11.41 10.92
N GLN A 6 -20.13 -12.69 10.78
CA GLN A 6 -18.77 -13.16 10.52
C GLN A 6 -18.32 -12.82 9.09
N GLU A 7 -19.20 -12.98 8.10
CA GLU A 7 -18.91 -12.58 6.71
C GLU A 7 -18.67 -11.06 6.62
N LEU A 8 -19.50 -10.25 7.28
CA LEU A 8 -19.30 -8.80 7.34
C LEU A 8 -18.01 -8.41 8.07
N ALA A 9 -17.62 -9.14 9.11
CA ALA A 9 -16.36 -8.90 9.81
C ALA A 9 -15.15 -9.19 8.90
N ALA A 10 -15.21 -10.26 8.10
CA ALA A 10 -14.18 -10.59 7.12
C ALA A 10 -14.07 -9.50 6.04
N VAL A 11 -15.19 -9.05 5.47
CA VAL A 11 -15.20 -7.95 4.49
C VAL A 11 -14.62 -6.66 5.07
N ARG A 12 -14.96 -6.31 6.32
CA ARG A 12 -14.40 -5.15 7.01
C ARG A 12 -12.91 -5.27 7.29
N ALA A 13 -12.40 -6.48 7.53
CA ALA A 13 -10.99 -6.73 7.69
C ALA A 13 -10.25 -6.56 6.36
N GLU A 14 -10.82 -7.05 5.26
CA GLU A 14 -10.28 -6.89 3.91
C GLU A 14 -10.25 -5.41 3.50
N LEU A 15 -11.33 -4.65 3.77
CA LEU A 15 -11.41 -3.20 3.49
C LEU A 15 -10.41 -2.35 4.28
N LYS A 16 -9.89 -2.85 5.42
CA LYS A 16 -8.86 -2.15 6.20
C LYS A 16 -7.47 -2.29 5.58
N LYS A 17 -7.23 -3.33 4.78
CA LYS A 17 -5.96 -3.48 4.07
C LYS A 17 -5.91 -2.45 2.96
N HIS A 18 -4.85 -1.67 2.94
CA HIS A 18 -4.63 -0.76 1.83
C HIS A 18 -3.96 -1.54 0.70
N PRO A 19 -4.30 -1.28 -0.57
CA PRO A 19 -3.67 -1.99 -1.71
C PRO A 19 -2.14 -1.91 -1.71
N LEU A 20 -1.59 -0.83 -1.14
CA LEU A 20 -0.14 -0.62 -1.02
C LEU A 20 0.52 -1.46 0.08
N ASP A 21 -0.24 -1.99 1.03
CA ASP A 21 0.32 -2.81 2.10
C ASP A 21 0.85 -4.14 1.53
N ASP A 22 0.24 -4.66 0.46
CA ASP A 22 0.68 -5.87 -0.25
C ASP A 22 2.00 -5.65 -1.03
N PHE A 23 2.31 -4.40 -1.38
CA PHE A 23 3.53 -4.01 -2.11
C PHE A 23 4.52 -3.21 -1.26
N LYS A 24 4.34 -3.21 0.07
CA LYS A 24 5.14 -2.39 0.99
C LYS A 24 6.63 -2.61 0.81
N ASN A 25 7.07 -3.87 0.73
CA ASN A 25 8.50 -4.20 0.63
C ASN A 25 9.08 -3.74 -0.70
N ASP A 26 8.42 -4.05 -1.82
CA ASP A 26 8.83 -3.61 -3.16
C ASP A 26 8.93 -2.08 -3.25
N ILE A 27 7.95 -1.36 -2.70
CA ILE A 27 7.95 0.12 -2.67
C ILE A 27 9.13 0.65 -1.85
N LEU A 28 9.40 0.06 -0.68
CA LEU A 28 10.51 0.48 0.17
C LEU A 28 11.87 0.17 -0.47
N GLU A 29 12.00 -0.94 -1.19
CA GLU A 29 13.19 -1.31 -1.95
C GLU A 29 13.44 -0.33 -3.09
N LEU A 30 12.42 -0.03 -3.89
CA LEU A 30 12.49 0.97 -4.98
C LEU A 30 12.97 2.33 -4.47
N VAL A 31 12.41 2.81 -3.36
CA VAL A 31 12.78 4.12 -2.79
C VAL A 31 14.15 4.09 -2.13
N SER A 32 14.46 3.05 -1.34
CA SER A 32 15.63 3.05 -0.44
C SER A 32 16.89 2.49 -1.08
N GLN A 33 16.76 1.48 -1.95
CA GLN A 33 17.89 0.81 -2.58
C GLN A 33 18.13 1.31 -4.01
N HIS A 34 17.04 1.58 -4.76
CA HIS A 34 17.13 2.03 -6.15
C HIS A 34 17.01 3.55 -6.32
N GLY A 35 16.73 4.29 -5.24
CA GLY A 35 16.64 5.75 -5.27
C GLY A 35 15.46 6.28 -6.11
N ALA A 36 14.44 5.46 -6.35
CA ALA A 36 13.28 5.87 -7.13
C ALA A 36 12.56 7.05 -6.45
N SER A 37 12.22 8.05 -7.25
CA SER A 37 11.36 9.15 -6.83
C SER A 37 9.94 8.66 -6.55
N GLN A 38 9.20 9.40 -5.73
CA GLN A 38 7.79 9.08 -5.46
C GLN A 38 6.94 9.07 -6.73
N GLN A 39 7.30 9.89 -7.73
CA GLN A 39 6.62 9.91 -9.02
C GLN A 39 6.83 8.61 -9.79
N GLU A 40 8.06 8.11 -9.86
CA GLU A 40 8.38 6.85 -10.54
C GLU A 40 7.68 5.66 -9.86
N VAL A 41 7.60 5.66 -8.53
CA VAL A 41 6.88 4.62 -7.79
C VAL A 41 5.38 4.67 -8.07
N VAL A 42 4.76 5.86 -8.14
CA VAL A 42 3.34 5.97 -8.52
C VAL A 42 3.10 5.43 -9.93
N ILE A 43 3.94 5.79 -10.89
CA ILE A 43 3.84 5.28 -12.27
C ILE A 43 4.05 3.76 -12.30
N TRP A 44 5.01 3.23 -11.54
CA TRP A 44 5.24 1.80 -11.46
C TRP A 44 4.03 1.04 -10.89
N LEU A 45 3.40 1.58 -9.84
CA LEU A 45 2.18 1.01 -9.26
C LEU A 45 1.02 1.01 -10.27
N GLU A 46 0.86 2.08 -11.03
CA GLU A 46 -0.18 2.20 -12.04
C GLU A 46 0.06 1.24 -13.21
N VAL A 47 1.27 1.21 -13.76
CA VAL A 47 1.62 0.45 -14.97
C VAL A 47 1.74 -1.06 -14.71
N TYR A 48 2.36 -1.45 -13.60
CA TYR A 48 2.71 -2.86 -13.36
C TYR A 48 1.86 -3.55 -12.32
N LYS A 49 1.14 -2.80 -11.46
CA LYS A 49 0.34 -3.35 -10.36
C LYS A 49 -1.14 -2.98 -10.44
N ASP A 50 -1.56 -2.21 -11.46
CA ASP A 50 -2.93 -1.71 -11.63
C ASP A 50 -3.46 -0.95 -10.39
N ILE A 51 -2.56 -0.24 -9.70
CA ILE A 51 -2.87 0.55 -8.51
C ILE A 51 -2.73 2.03 -8.84
N SER A 52 -3.86 2.71 -8.97
CA SER A 52 -3.89 4.16 -9.13
C SER A 52 -3.93 4.85 -7.77
N ILE A 53 -2.88 5.63 -7.46
CA ILE A 53 -2.79 6.44 -6.24
C ILE A 53 -2.16 7.80 -6.55
N THR A 54 -2.37 8.77 -5.66
CA THR A 54 -1.66 10.04 -5.72
C THR A 54 -0.30 9.95 -5.04
N GLN A 55 0.66 10.78 -5.45
CA GLN A 55 1.94 10.94 -4.75
C GLN A 55 1.76 11.32 -3.28
N SER A 56 0.76 12.16 -2.96
CA SER A 56 0.42 12.53 -1.58
C SER A 56 -0.10 11.36 -0.73
N THR A 57 -0.69 10.35 -1.36
CA THR A 57 -1.09 9.09 -0.69
C THR A 57 0.12 8.21 -0.43
N LEU A 58 1.00 8.07 -1.42
CA LEU A 58 2.26 7.35 -1.28
C LEU A 58 3.14 7.96 -0.18
N SER A 59 3.32 9.28 -0.19
CA SER A 59 4.12 10.02 0.80
C SER A 59 3.64 9.78 2.23
N ARG A 60 2.32 9.88 2.48
CA ARG A 60 1.73 9.59 3.80
C ARG A 60 1.98 8.16 4.26
N ARG A 61 1.93 7.19 3.33
CA ARG A 61 2.20 5.78 3.63
C ARG A 61 3.68 5.54 3.96
N LEU A 62 4.59 6.09 3.15
CA LEU A 62 6.03 6.02 3.40
C LEU A 62 6.40 6.59 4.78
N SER A 63 5.85 7.75 5.16
CA SER A 63 6.08 8.32 6.49
C SER A 63 5.57 7.43 7.62
N ARG A 64 4.39 6.82 7.46
CA ARG A 64 3.86 5.86 8.44
C ARG A 64 4.72 4.61 8.58
N TRP A 65 5.19 4.06 7.46
CA TRP A 65 6.03 2.86 7.49
C TRP A 65 7.40 3.11 8.10
N LYS A 66 7.98 4.31 7.89
CA LYS A 66 9.21 4.73 8.56
C LYS A 66 9.01 4.84 10.07
N ALA A 67 7.92 5.47 10.52
CA ALA A 67 7.61 5.61 11.94
C ALA A 67 7.29 4.28 12.67
N GLN A 68 7.05 3.20 11.94
CA GLN A 68 6.85 1.85 12.50
C GLN A 68 8.15 1.03 12.58
N GLN A 69 9.25 1.54 12.02
CA GLN A 69 10.58 0.90 12.06
C GLN A 69 11.44 1.41 13.24
N GLU A 70 11.02 2.48 13.91
CA GLU A 70 11.56 3.00 15.18
C GLU A 70 10.83 2.39 16.39
#